data_AF-A0A815XHQ8-F1
#
_entry.id   AF-A0A815XHQ8-F1
#
_cell.length_a   1.000
_cell.length_b   1.000
_cell.length_c   1.000
_cell.angle_alpha   90.00
_cell.angle_beta   90.00
_cell.angle_gamma   90.00
#
_symmetry.space_group_name_H-M   'P 1'
#
loop_
_entity.id
_entity.type
_entity.pdbx_description
1 polymer ?
#
loop_
_entity_poly.entity_id
_entity_poly.type
_entity_poly.pdbx_seq_one_letter_code
_entity_poly.pdbx_strand_id
1 'polypeptide(L)'
;MLTTNLQSQVTLVERSLAYLSGALQINRAQLAKIQENQIELGEELQLTQQALNATIPILNAHSNTINTLKSGTERLYTHFQHSFLYSAITRIFRNELTLEFLSPEDLNIIGALPMVQIVTNLLVRQQLDFVSNSQYTPTNTHEIGRLIITSYFAVPQQKHSFF
;
A
#
# COMPACT_ATOMS: atom_id res chain seq x y z
N MET A 1 -67.88 -68.42 -3.47
CA MET A 1 -67.30 -67.45 -4.42
C MET A 1 -67.40 -66.00 -3.94
N LEU A 2 -68.51 -65.55 -3.33
CA LEU A 2 -68.63 -64.16 -2.83
C LEU A 2 -67.65 -63.84 -1.68
N THR A 3 -67.50 -64.77 -0.74
CA THR A 3 -66.65 -64.65 0.46
C THR A 3 -65.16 -64.55 0.15
N THR A 4 -64.67 -65.31 -0.83
CA THR A 4 -63.26 -65.27 -1.26
C THR A 4 -62.88 -63.96 -1.96
N ASN A 5 -63.81 -63.32 -2.68
CA ASN A 5 -63.58 -62.03 -3.32
C ASN A 5 -63.51 -60.89 -2.28
N LEU A 6 -64.46 -60.87 -1.34
CA LEU A 6 -64.45 -59.94 -0.19
C LEU A 6 -63.16 -60.05 0.61
N GLN A 7 -62.69 -61.26 0.90
CA GLN A 7 -61.47 -61.47 1.67
C GLN A 7 -60.22 -61.00 0.92
N SER A 8 -60.18 -61.17 -0.41
CA SER A 8 -59.13 -60.62 -1.26
C SER A 8 -59.11 -59.08 -1.24
N GLN A 9 -60.29 -58.44 -1.30
CA GLN A 9 -60.40 -56.98 -1.23
C GLN A 9 -59.99 -56.43 0.13
N VAL A 10 -60.38 -57.08 1.22
CA VAL A 10 -59.94 -56.70 2.58
C VAL A 10 -58.42 -56.80 2.71
N THR A 11 -57.82 -57.89 2.22
CA THR A 11 -56.36 -58.08 2.25
C THR A 11 -55.63 -57.01 1.43
N LEU A 12 -56.19 -56.61 0.29
CA LEU A 12 -55.63 -55.56 -0.56
C LEU A 12 -55.68 -54.20 0.15
N VAL A 13 -56.81 -53.87 0.77
CA VAL A 13 -56.99 -52.64 1.56
C VAL A 13 -56.03 -52.61 2.75
N GLU A 14 -55.89 -53.70 3.48
CA GLU A 14 -54.94 -53.81 4.60
C GLU A 14 -53.49 -53.59 4.17
N ARG A 15 -53.08 -54.16 3.02
CA ARG A 15 -51.74 -53.94 2.46
C ARG A 15 -51.53 -52.49 2.02
N SER A 16 -52.52 -51.89 1.37
CA SER A 16 -52.46 -50.48 0.97
C SER A 16 -52.40 -49.53 2.17
N LEU A 17 -53.15 -49.82 3.24
CA LEU A 17 -53.09 -49.08 4.50
C LEU A 17 -51.73 -49.22 5.20
N ALA A 18 -51.17 -50.44 5.22
CA ALA A 18 -49.85 -50.69 5.78
C ALA A 18 -48.77 -49.92 4.99
N TYR A 19 -48.83 -49.95 3.65
CA TYR A 19 -47.93 -49.19 2.79
C TYR A 19 -48.06 -47.68 3.01
N LEU A 20 -49.28 -47.16 3.03
CA LEU A 20 -49.55 -45.74 3.27
C LEU A 20 -49.04 -45.31 4.65
N SER A 21 -49.27 -46.11 5.69
CA SER A 21 -48.77 -45.86 7.04
C SER A 21 -47.24 -45.78 7.06
N GLY A 22 -46.56 -46.73 6.41
CA GLY A 22 -45.10 -46.72 6.27
C GLY A 22 -44.59 -45.47 5.53
N ALA A 23 -45.22 -45.12 4.41
CA ALA A 23 -44.89 -43.91 3.65
C ALA A 23 -45.09 -42.63 4.47
N LEU A 24 -46.17 -42.56 5.27
CA LEU A 24 -46.44 -41.43 6.17
C LEU A 24 -45.39 -41.30 7.27
N GLN A 25 -44.89 -42.42 7.83
CA GLN A 25 -43.82 -42.37 8.82
C GLN A 25 -42.50 -41.88 8.22
N ILE A 26 -42.13 -42.35 7.03
CA ILE A 26 -40.93 -41.89 6.31
C ILE A 26 -41.02 -40.39 6.03
N ASN A 27 -42.16 -39.92 5.52
CA ASN A 27 -42.36 -38.50 5.23
C ASN A 27 -42.30 -37.64 6.50
N ARG A 28 -42.83 -38.12 7.64
CA ARG A 28 -42.71 -37.41 8.93
C ARG A 28 -41.26 -37.29 9.37
N ALA A 29 -40.48 -38.36 9.24
CA ALA A 29 -39.05 -38.33 9.57
C ALA A 29 -38.28 -37.36 8.66
N GLN A 30 -38.59 -37.34 7.37
CA GLN A 30 -37.99 -36.38 6.42
C GLN A 30 -38.35 -34.94 6.76
N LEU A 31 -39.62 -34.65 7.09
CA LEU A 31 -40.05 -33.30 7.49
C LEU A 31 -39.35 -32.84 8.77
N ALA A 32 -39.22 -33.71 9.77
CA ALA A 32 -38.48 -33.41 10.99
C ALA A 32 -37.01 -33.10 10.68
N LYS A 33 -36.38 -33.86 9.78
CA LYS A 33 -34.98 -33.62 9.40
C LYS A 33 -34.81 -32.32 8.60
N ILE A 34 -35.76 -31.99 7.72
CA ILE A 34 -35.75 -30.70 7.00
C ILE A 34 -35.87 -29.54 7.99
N GLN A 35 -36.74 -29.66 8.98
CA GLN A 35 -36.92 -28.63 9.99
C GLN A 35 -35.66 -28.44 10.85
N GLU A 36 -35.02 -29.54 11.25
CA GLU A 36 -33.73 -29.49 11.95
C GLU A 36 -32.66 -28.76 11.12
N ASN A 37 -32.49 -29.15 9.85
CA ASN A 37 -31.51 -28.52 8.96
C ASN A 37 -31.82 -27.03 8.72
N GLN A 38 -33.10 -26.62 8.71
CA GLN A 38 -33.48 -25.21 8.58
C GLN A 38 -33.11 -24.38 9.80
N ILE A 39 -33.20 -24.97 11.00
CA ILE A 39 -32.77 -24.32 12.25
C ILE A 39 -31.25 -24.15 12.23
N GLU A 40 -30.51 -25.22 11.92
CA GLU A 40 -29.05 -25.21 11.84
C GLU A 40 -28.55 -24.17 10.82
N LEU A 41 -29.16 -24.13 9.63
CA LEU A 41 -28.85 -23.11 8.62
C LEU A 41 -29.13 -21.69 9.13
N GLY A 42 -30.22 -21.48 9.87
CA GLY A 42 -30.53 -20.19 10.48
C GLY A 42 -29.47 -19.74 11.49
N GLU A 43 -28.99 -20.67 12.31
CA GLU A 43 -27.93 -20.41 13.29
C GLU A 43 -26.59 -20.08 12.62
N GLU A 44 -26.19 -20.85 11.60
CA GLU A 44 -24.96 -20.59 10.84
C GLU A 44 -24.99 -19.24 10.13
N LEU A 45 -26.14 -18.86 9.54
CA LEU A 45 -26.32 -17.56 8.91
C LEU A 45 -26.22 -16.42 9.93
N GLN A 46 -26.79 -16.60 11.12
CA GLN A 46 -26.68 -15.63 12.20
C GLN A 46 -25.22 -15.45 12.66
N LEU A 47 -24.50 -16.55 12.87
CA LEU A 47 -23.07 -16.50 13.23
C LEU A 47 -22.25 -15.81 12.15
N THR A 48 -22.53 -16.11 10.87
CA THR A 48 -21.86 -15.49 9.72
C THR A 48 -22.13 -13.98 9.68
N GLN A 49 -23.39 -13.57 9.89
CA GLN A 49 -23.74 -12.14 9.94
C GLN A 49 -23.05 -11.42 11.09
N GLN A 50 -22.94 -12.05 12.27
CA GLN A 50 -22.21 -11.49 13.41
C GLN A 50 -20.72 -11.32 13.11
N ALA A 51 -20.09 -12.34 12.49
CA ALA A 51 -18.68 -12.27 12.08
C ALA A 51 -18.44 -11.16 11.04
N LEU A 52 -19.34 -11.03 10.05
CA LEU A 52 -19.28 -9.94 9.06
C LEU A 52 -19.41 -8.57 9.73
N ASN A 53 -20.38 -8.40 10.62
CA ASN A 53 -20.60 -7.15 11.36
C ASN A 53 -19.40 -6.77 12.23
N ALA A 54 -18.69 -7.76 12.80
CA ALA A 54 -17.47 -7.53 13.57
C ALA A 54 -16.26 -7.17 12.67
N THR A 55 -16.22 -7.68 11.44
CA THR A 55 -15.08 -7.47 10.53
C THR A 55 -15.11 -6.11 9.83
N ILE A 56 -16.30 -5.59 9.50
CA ILE A 56 -16.47 -4.27 8.85
C ILE A 56 -15.75 -3.13 9.59
N PRO A 57 -15.94 -2.91 10.91
CA PRO A 57 -15.27 -1.83 11.62
C PRO A 57 -13.74 -2.01 11.67
N ILE A 58 -13.25 -3.26 11.73
CA ILE A 58 -11.81 -3.55 11.71
C ILE A 58 -11.20 -3.14 10.36
N LEU A 59 -11.85 -3.51 9.24
CA LEU A 59 -11.40 -3.11 7.91
C LEU A 59 -11.39 -1.59 7.73
N ASN A 60 -12.42 -0.91 8.22
CA ASN A 60 -12.48 0.55 8.19
C ASN A 60 -11.35 1.19 9.01
N ALA A 61 -11.08 0.67 10.21
CA ALA A 61 -9.98 1.15 11.05
C ALA A 61 -8.62 0.95 10.36
N HIS A 62 -8.37 -0.22 9.77
CA HIS A 62 -7.14 -0.48 9.02
C HIS A 62 -6.99 0.44 7.80
N SER A 63 -8.07 0.66 7.04
CA SER A 63 -8.06 1.60 5.90
C SER A 63 -7.67 3.02 6.34
N ASN A 64 -8.23 3.51 7.45
CA ASN A 64 -7.89 4.81 8.01
C ASN A 64 -6.42 4.91 8.44
N THR A 65 -5.90 3.85 9.08
CA THR A 65 -4.48 3.78 9.47
C THR A 65 -3.57 3.82 8.24
N ILE A 66 -3.89 3.07 7.18
CA ILE A 66 -3.12 3.06 5.93
C ILE A 66 -3.11 4.46 5.28
N ASN A 67 -4.26 5.12 5.22
CA ASN A 67 -4.35 6.48 4.67
C ASN A 67 -3.52 7.47 5.48
N THR A 68 -3.56 7.37 6.81
CA THR A 68 -2.75 8.21 7.70
C THR A 68 -1.25 7.97 7.49
N LEU A 69 -0.84 6.70 7.37
CA LEU A 69 0.55 6.33 7.07
C LEU A 69 1.00 6.89 5.74
N LYS A 70 0.20 6.72 4.68
CA LYS A 70 0.48 7.26 3.34
C LYS A 70 0.72 8.77 3.40
N SER A 71 -0.20 9.52 3.99
CA SER A 71 -0.04 10.97 4.13
C SER A 71 1.17 11.36 4.99
N GLY A 72 1.48 10.57 6.03
CA GLY A 72 2.69 10.72 6.82
C GLY A 72 3.96 10.54 6.00
N THR A 73 4.02 9.48 5.18
CA THR A 73 5.14 9.18 4.30
C THR A 73 5.32 10.25 3.22
N GLU A 74 4.24 10.72 2.61
CA GLU A 74 4.27 11.82 1.62
C GLU A 74 4.83 13.10 2.24
N ARG A 75 4.37 13.49 3.44
CA ARG A 75 4.91 14.64 4.17
C ARG A 75 6.39 14.47 4.50
N LEU A 76 6.78 13.28 4.94
CA LEU A 76 8.15 12.95 5.27
C LEU A 76 9.06 13.04 4.04
N TYR A 77 8.59 12.51 2.91
CA TYR A 77 9.26 12.61 1.62
C TYR A 77 9.46 14.08 1.24
N THR A 78 8.40 14.91 1.26
CA THR A 78 8.51 16.34 0.98
C THR A 78 9.46 17.06 1.94
N HIS A 79 9.41 16.73 3.24
CA HIS A 79 10.28 17.37 4.24
C HIS A 79 11.76 17.02 4.03
N PHE A 80 12.06 15.76 3.71
CA PHE A 80 13.43 15.32 3.48
C PHE A 80 13.93 15.55 2.07
N GLN A 81 13.05 15.84 1.10
CA GLN A 81 13.41 16.08 -0.31
C GLN A 81 14.48 17.16 -0.48
N HIS A 82 14.58 18.12 0.44
CA HIS A 82 15.58 19.19 0.39
C HIS A 82 16.48 19.25 1.64
N SER A 83 16.44 18.22 2.49
CA SER A 83 17.23 18.18 3.72
C SER A 83 18.75 18.16 3.45
N PHE A 84 19.16 17.53 2.34
CA PHE A 84 20.56 17.55 1.88
C PHE A 84 21.03 18.97 1.53
N LEU A 85 20.16 19.82 0.96
CA LEU A 85 20.49 21.21 0.65
C LEU A 85 20.77 22.01 1.92
N TYR A 86 19.97 21.83 2.98
CA TYR A 86 20.21 22.52 4.24
C TYR A 86 21.57 22.15 4.86
N SER A 87 21.91 20.85 4.86
CA SER A 87 23.22 20.38 5.33
C SER A 87 24.36 20.99 4.50
N ALA A 88 24.25 20.92 3.17
CA ALA A 88 25.27 21.42 2.27
C ALA A 88 25.46 22.94 2.37
N ILE A 89 24.36 23.71 2.42
CA ILE A 89 24.41 25.17 2.64
C ILE A 89 25.11 25.51 3.95
N THR A 90 24.77 24.82 5.04
CA THR A 90 25.38 25.04 6.35
C THR A 90 26.89 24.78 6.31
N ARG A 91 27.33 23.72 5.63
CA ARG A 91 28.74 23.38 5.47
C ARG A 91 29.49 24.41 4.62
N ILE A 92 28.93 24.79 3.47
CA ILE A 92 29.54 25.82 2.61
C ILE A 92 29.65 27.16 3.36
N PHE A 93 28.63 27.53 4.15
CA PHE A 93 28.67 28.74 4.98
C PHE A 93 29.76 28.69 6.06
N ARG A 94 30.11 27.49 6.54
CA ARG A 94 31.24 27.24 7.45
C ARG A 94 32.58 27.14 6.74
N ASN A 95 32.64 27.45 5.44
CA ASN A 95 33.80 27.26 4.56
C ASN A 95 34.27 25.80 4.44
N GLU A 96 33.37 24.84 4.66
CA GLU A 96 33.63 23.44 4.38
C GLU A 96 33.23 23.12 2.94
N LEU A 97 34.19 22.58 2.17
CA LEU A 97 33.96 22.20 0.78
C LEU A 97 33.14 20.91 0.71
N THR A 98 32.01 20.93 0.01
CA THR A 98 31.09 19.80 -0.09
C THR A 98 30.34 19.78 -1.42
N LEU A 99 30.08 18.58 -1.94
CA LEU A 99 29.20 18.36 -3.09
C LEU A 99 27.86 17.74 -2.69
N GLU A 100 27.55 17.68 -1.39
CA GLU A 100 26.31 17.10 -0.84
C GLU A 100 25.05 17.90 -1.19
N PHE A 101 25.19 19.06 -1.85
CA PHE A 101 24.07 19.80 -2.42
C PHE A 101 23.60 19.20 -3.76
N LEU A 102 24.37 18.30 -4.37
CA LEU A 102 23.96 17.58 -5.58
C LEU A 102 22.95 16.50 -5.20
N SER A 103 21.89 16.36 -5.98
CA SER A 103 20.93 15.30 -5.75
C SER A 103 21.58 13.93 -6.01
N PRO A 104 21.09 12.84 -5.39
CA PRO A 104 21.56 11.48 -5.69
C PRO A 104 21.48 11.14 -7.19
N GLU A 105 20.54 11.74 -7.91
CA GLU A 105 20.37 11.58 -9.37
C GLU A 105 21.50 12.27 -10.14
N ASP A 106 21.90 13.48 -9.72
CA ASP A 106 23.01 14.23 -10.32
C ASP A 106 24.37 13.55 -10.06
N LEU A 107 24.53 12.94 -8.88
CA LEU A 107 25.73 12.18 -8.54
C LEU A 107 25.91 10.93 -9.43
N ASN A 108 24.81 10.32 -9.89
CA ASN A 108 24.88 9.19 -10.82
C ASN A 108 25.36 9.60 -12.22
N ILE A 109 25.10 10.83 -12.65
CA ILE A 109 25.58 11.37 -13.94
C ILE A 109 27.10 11.58 -13.91
N ILE A 110 27.65 11.92 -12.73
CA ILE A 110 29.09 12.13 -12.54
C ILE A 110 29.86 10.79 -12.51
N GLY A 111 29.18 9.65 -12.54
CA GLY A 111 29.81 8.34 -12.56
C GLY A 111 30.42 7.96 -11.21
N ALA A 112 30.50 6.64 -10.97
CA ALA A 112 30.89 5.97 -9.72
C ALA A 112 31.76 6.78 -8.73
N LEU A 113 31.46 6.62 -7.42
CA LEU A 113 32.20 7.06 -6.21
C LEU A 113 33.63 7.63 -6.39
N PRO A 114 34.58 6.97 -7.08
CA PRO A 114 35.90 7.55 -7.38
C PRO A 114 35.87 8.91 -8.10
N MET A 115 34.93 9.18 -9.00
CA MET A 115 34.88 10.44 -9.76
C MET A 115 34.40 11.60 -8.89
N VAL A 116 33.45 11.36 -7.98
CA VAL A 116 33.02 12.34 -6.96
C VAL A 116 34.18 12.69 -6.01
N GLN A 117 34.99 11.71 -5.61
CA GLN A 117 36.19 11.97 -4.80
C GLN A 117 37.22 12.81 -5.54
N ILE A 118 37.46 12.55 -6.84
CA ILE A 118 38.36 13.36 -7.66
C ILE A 118 37.82 14.79 -7.77
N VAL A 119 36.55 14.97 -8.11
CA VAL A 119 35.93 16.31 -8.23
C VAL A 119 35.96 17.05 -6.89
N THR A 120 35.72 16.37 -5.78
CA THR A 120 35.82 16.95 -4.43
C THR A 120 37.26 17.34 -4.09
N ASN A 121 38.27 16.54 -4.46
CA ASN A 121 39.67 16.86 -4.21
C ASN A 121 40.20 18.02 -5.07
N LEU A 122 39.58 18.27 -6.23
CA LEU A 122 39.89 19.42 -7.07
C LEU A 122 39.15 20.68 -6.64
N LEU A 123 38.11 20.55 -5.81
CA LEU A 123 37.35 21.68 -5.29
C LEU A 123 38.26 22.51 -4.36
N VAL A 124 38.41 23.79 -4.67
CA VAL A 124 39.30 24.71 -3.93
C VAL A 124 38.54 25.83 -3.25
N ARG A 125 37.35 26.16 -3.74
CA ARG A 125 36.49 27.19 -3.14
C ARG A 125 35.04 26.94 -3.50
N GLN A 126 34.15 27.31 -2.59
CA GLN A 126 32.72 27.41 -2.87
C GLN A 126 32.19 28.76 -2.40
N GLN A 127 31.19 29.26 -3.11
CA GLN A 127 30.47 30.49 -2.79
C GLN A 127 28.97 30.25 -2.94
N LEU A 128 28.21 30.85 -2.02
CA LEU A 128 26.76 30.87 -2.03
C LEU A 128 26.28 32.29 -2.31
N ASP A 129 25.43 32.44 -3.31
CA ASP A 129 24.74 33.68 -3.61
C ASP A 129 23.24 33.42 -3.71
N PHE A 130 22.42 34.32 -3.15
CA PHE A 130 20.96 34.25 -3.28
C PHE A 130 20.45 35.43 -4.08
N VAL A 131 19.81 35.13 -5.21
CA VAL A 131 19.20 36.13 -6.09
C VAL A 131 17.70 36.15 -5.82
N SER A 132 17.22 37.25 -5.25
CA SER A 132 15.79 37.47 -5.00
C SER A 132 15.00 37.47 -6.31
N ASN A 133 13.76 36.98 -6.27
CA ASN A 133 12.83 37.03 -7.41
C ASN A 133 12.53 38.46 -7.92
N SER A 134 12.87 39.49 -7.15
CA SER A 134 12.78 40.89 -7.56
C SER A 134 13.82 41.28 -8.62
N GLN A 135 14.85 40.46 -8.84
CA GLN A 135 15.97 40.76 -9.73
C GLN A 135 15.90 40.04 -11.09
N TYR A 136 14.88 39.21 -11.33
CA TYR A 136 14.66 38.51 -12.59
C TYR A 136 13.16 38.21 -12.78
N THR A 137 12.77 37.75 -13.98
CA THR A 137 11.39 37.29 -14.23
C THR A 137 11.28 35.81 -13.89
N PRO A 138 10.61 35.42 -12.78
CA PRO A 138 10.49 34.02 -12.41
C PRO A 138 9.53 33.30 -13.36
N THR A 139 9.82 32.02 -13.63
CA THR A 139 8.91 31.14 -14.38
C THR A 139 7.79 30.60 -13.50
N ASN A 140 7.98 30.58 -12.18
CA ASN A 140 7.00 30.18 -11.18
C ASN A 140 6.67 31.37 -10.26
N THR A 141 5.39 31.74 -10.17
CA THR A 141 4.92 32.85 -9.33
C THR A 141 5.13 32.66 -7.83
N HIS A 142 5.42 31.43 -7.38
CA HIS A 142 5.69 31.10 -5.98
C HIS A 142 7.20 31.01 -5.67
N GLU A 143 8.08 31.23 -6.65
CA GLU A 143 9.53 31.25 -6.45
C GLU A 143 9.93 32.51 -5.66
N ILE A 144 10.62 32.33 -4.53
CA ILE A 144 11.11 33.45 -3.69
C ILE A 144 12.48 33.98 -4.14
N GLY A 145 13.21 33.18 -4.92
CA GLY A 145 14.58 33.47 -5.33
C GLY A 145 15.33 32.22 -5.79
N ARG A 146 16.53 32.43 -6.32
CA ARG A 146 17.43 31.37 -6.77
C ARG A 146 18.65 31.33 -5.87
N LEU A 147 18.94 30.16 -5.32
CA LEU A 147 20.20 29.89 -4.67
C LEU A 147 21.21 29.45 -5.73
N ILE A 148 22.32 30.17 -5.82
CA ILE A 148 23.44 29.87 -6.73
C ILE A 148 24.60 29.36 -5.89
N ILE A 149 25.06 28.15 -6.20
CA ILE A 149 26.24 27.55 -5.59
C ILE A 149 27.35 27.54 -6.63
N THR A 150 28.35 28.41 -6.47
CA THR A 150 29.50 28.48 -7.37
C THR A 150 30.64 27.65 -6.79
N SER A 151 31.04 26.61 -7.51
CA SER A 151 32.16 25.73 -7.15
C SER A 151 33.37 26.03 -8.05
N TYR A 152 34.52 26.27 -7.44
CA TYR A 152 35.78 26.51 -8.13
C TYR A 152 36.67 25.28 -8.05
N PHE A 153 37.11 24.78 -9.19
CA PHE A 153 37.96 23.59 -9.28
C PHE A 153 39.36 23.96 -9.78
N ALA A 154 40.39 23.42 -9.13
CA ALA A 154 41.75 23.50 -9.60
C ALA A 154 41.99 22.42 -10.66
N VAL A 155 42.35 22.82 -11.89
CA VAL A 155 42.78 21.87 -12.92
C VAL A 155 44.30 21.84 -12.92
N PRO A 156 44.95 20.70 -12.63
CA PRO A 156 46.40 20.60 -12.69
C PRO A 156 46.85 20.82 -14.13
N GLN A 157 47.68 21.84 -14.37
CA GLN A 157 48.30 22.03 -15.67
C GLN A 157 49.26 20.86 -15.92
N GLN A 158 49.03 20.10 -16.99
CA GLN A 158 50.01 19.14 -17.48
C GLN A 158 51.28 19.92 -17.81
N LYS A 159 52.32 19.75 -16.99
CA LYS A 159 53.67 20.18 -17.37
C LYS A 159 53.95 19.54 -18.73
N HIS A 160 54.13 20.37 -19.76
CA HIS A 160 54.71 19.92 -21.01
C HIS A 160 56.05 19.27 -20.67
N SER A 161 56.10 17.95 -20.75
CA SER A 161 57.35 17.20 -20.74
C SER A 161 58.05 17.51 -22.06
N PHE A 162 58.84 18.58 -22.06
CA PHE A 162 59.90 18.75 -23.06
C PHE A 162 60.94 17.65 -22.77
N PHE A 163 60.87 16.58 -23.56
CA PHE A 163 62.02 15.75 -23.87
C PHE A 163 62.76 16.37 -25.06
#